data_AF-A0A9D6F5R7-F1
#
_entry.id   AF-A0A9D6F5R7-F1
#
_cell.length_a   1.000
_cell.length_b   1.000
_cell.length_c   1.000
_cell.angle_alpha   90.00
_cell.angle_beta   90.00
_cell.angle_gamma   90.00
#
_symmetry.space_group_name_H-M   'P 1'
#
loop_
_entity.id
_entity.type
_entity.pdbx_description
1 polymer ?
#
loop_
_entity_poly.entity_id
_entity_poly.type
_entity_poly.pdbx_seq_one_letter_code
_entity_poly.pdbx_strand_id
1 'polypeptide(L)'
;MNLVGVERSAPTFIFQGSKMNLLFPQNPMMRKLPEPIFEPEFDAAKSLGFSCFLFDEEALSAGEIDLAFNRLPPGDGGEIIYRGWILTEELYRRFQEALLARG
;
A
#
# COMPACT_ATOMS: atom_id res chain seq x y z
N MET A 1 -7.99 -47.99 -19.75
CA MET A 1 -7.54 -47.45 -18.45
C MET A 1 -7.40 -45.94 -18.58
N ASN A 2 -8.32 -45.17 -18.02
CA ASN A 2 -8.26 -43.71 -18.01
C ASN A 2 -7.64 -43.25 -16.69
N LEU A 3 -6.49 -42.58 -16.75
CA LEU A 3 -5.95 -41.82 -15.62
C LEU A 3 -6.27 -40.35 -15.87
N VAL A 4 -7.23 -39.86 -15.10
CA VAL A 4 -7.71 -38.48 -15.09
C VAL A 4 -6.59 -37.60 -14.53
N GLY A 5 -6.14 -36.63 -15.32
CA GLY A 5 -5.23 -35.59 -14.87
C GLY A 5 -5.90 -34.77 -13.78
N VAL A 6 -5.31 -34.75 -12.58
CA VAL A 6 -5.70 -33.82 -11.53
C VAL A 6 -5.09 -32.46 -11.90
N GLU A 7 -5.87 -31.62 -12.59
CA GLU A 7 -5.58 -30.18 -12.63
C GLU A 7 -5.72 -29.65 -11.20
N ARG A 8 -4.59 -29.25 -10.62
CA ARG A 8 -4.58 -28.47 -9.39
C ARG A 8 -4.98 -27.04 -9.75
N SER A 9 -6.28 -26.76 -9.77
CA SER A 9 -6.76 -25.38 -9.75
C SER A 9 -6.20 -24.70 -8.49
N ALA A 10 -5.28 -23.74 -8.69
CA ALA A 10 -4.91 -22.83 -7.63
C ALA A 10 -6.18 -22.11 -7.15
N PRO A 11 -6.39 -21.91 -5.83
CA PRO A 11 -7.52 -21.13 -5.36
C PRO A 11 -7.35 -19.71 -5.87
N THR A 12 -8.06 -19.36 -6.93
CA THR A 12 -8.27 -17.98 -7.34
C THR A 12 -9.12 -17.34 -6.26
N PHE A 13 -8.49 -16.73 -5.26
CA PHE A 13 -9.17 -15.80 -4.37
C PHE A 13 -9.68 -14.65 -5.23
N ILE A 14 -10.94 -14.74 -5.66
CA ILE A 14 -11.64 -13.62 -6.26
C ILE A 14 -11.94 -12.68 -5.10
N PHE A 15 -11.12 -11.63 -4.94
CA PHE A 15 -11.46 -10.48 -4.11
C PHE A 15 -12.67 -9.80 -4.75
N GLN A 16 -13.87 -10.25 -4.39
CA GLN A 16 -15.11 -9.60 -4.82
C GLN A 16 -15.21 -8.22 -4.16
N GLY A 17 -14.98 -7.17 -4.94
CA GLY A 17 -15.68 -5.88 -4.80
C GLY A 17 -15.16 -4.87 -3.78
N SER A 18 -14.21 -5.20 -2.90
CA SER A 18 -13.58 -4.17 -2.06
C SER A 18 -12.47 -3.47 -2.86
N LYS A 19 -12.61 -2.15 -3.09
CA LYS A 19 -11.49 -1.30 -3.53
C LYS A 19 -10.38 -1.44 -2.49
N MET A 20 -9.36 -2.24 -2.78
CA MET A 20 -8.21 -2.36 -1.92
C MET A 20 -7.18 -1.30 -2.30
N ASN A 21 -6.92 -0.36 -1.39
CA ASN A 21 -5.92 0.68 -1.59
C ASN A 21 -4.56 0.20 -1.05
N LEU A 22 -3.48 0.50 -1.75
CA LEU A 22 -2.12 0.15 -1.33
C LEU A 22 -1.31 1.42 -1.09
N LEU A 23 -0.53 1.45 -0.01
CA LEU A 23 0.28 2.60 0.38
C LEU A 23 1.75 2.22 0.44
N PHE A 24 2.57 2.90 -0.35
CA PHE A 24 4.02 2.66 -0.45
C PHE A 24 4.82 3.89 -0.01
N PRO A 25 6.03 3.72 0.53
CA PRO A 25 6.90 4.85 0.79
C PRO A 25 7.39 5.45 -0.54
N GLN A 26 7.39 6.79 -0.62
CA GLN A 26 7.88 7.51 -1.79
C GLN A 26 9.41 7.46 -1.87
N ASN A 27 9.93 7.58 -3.08
CA ASN A 27 11.35 7.83 -3.30
C ASN A 27 11.71 9.26 -2.85
N PRO A 28 12.72 9.45 -1.98
CA PRO A 28 13.08 10.79 -1.46
C PRO A 28 13.61 11.72 -2.56
N MET A 29 14.29 11.16 -3.57
CA MET A 29 14.85 11.91 -4.70
C MET A 29 13.83 12.10 -5.83
N MET A 30 13.00 11.09 -6.07
CA MET A 30 11.99 11.09 -7.14
C MET A 30 10.59 10.96 -6.56
N ARG A 31 10.10 12.03 -5.91
CA ARG A 31 8.90 11.99 -5.07
C ARG A 31 7.63 11.43 -5.73
N LYS A 32 7.53 11.33 -7.05
CA LYS A 32 6.39 10.75 -7.77
C LYS A 32 6.46 9.23 -7.96
N LEU A 33 7.55 8.61 -7.53
CA LEU A 33 7.81 7.17 -7.62
C LEU A 33 7.86 6.57 -6.21
N PRO A 34 7.51 5.28 -6.04
CA PRO A 34 7.79 4.57 -4.80
C PRO A 34 9.30 4.42 -4.60
N GLU A 35 9.74 4.08 -3.39
CA GLU A 35 11.15 3.69 -3.19
C GLU A 35 11.53 2.53 -4.15
N PRO A 36 12.77 2.52 -4.69
CA PRO A 36 13.16 1.60 -5.77
C PRO A 36 12.95 0.11 -5.46
N ILE A 37 13.09 -0.29 -4.20
CA ILE A 37 12.90 -1.69 -3.79
C ILE A 37 11.43 -2.15 -3.92
N PHE A 38 10.47 -1.22 -3.87
CA PHE A 38 9.04 -1.51 -3.99
C PHE A 38 8.49 -1.20 -5.38
N GLU A 39 9.28 -0.63 -6.30
CA GLU A 39 8.85 -0.36 -7.69
C GLU A 39 8.20 -1.59 -8.37
N PRO A 40 8.80 -2.81 -8.33
CA PRO A 40 8.19 -3.97 -8.97
C PRO A 40 6.82 -4.36 -8.39
N GLU A 41 6.63 -4.21 -7.08
CA GLU A 41 5.37 -4.52 -6.41
C GLU A 41 4.31 -3.44 -6.70
N PHE A 42 4.73 -2.17 -6.72
CA PHE A 42 3.87 -1.04 -7.07
C PHE A 42 3.34 -1.17 -8.50
N ASP A 43 4.21 -1.48 -9.45
CA ASP A 43 3.87 -1.67 -10.86
C ASP A 43 2.96 -2.88 -11.06
N ALA A 44 3.26 -4.01 -10.40
CA ALA A 44 2.40 -5.19 -10.42
C ALA A 44 1.00 -4.86 -9.88
N ALA A 45 0.90 -4.17 -8.75
CA ALA A 45 -0.37 -3.76 -8.16
C ALA A 45 -1.16 -2.82 -9.08
N LYS A 46 -0.51 -1.81 -9.69
CA LYS A 46 -1.14 -0.94 -10.68
C LYS A 46 -1.65 -1.73 -11.88
N SER A 47 -0.88 -2.70 -12.39
CA SER A 47 -1.26 -3.53 -13.54
C SER A 47 -2.48 -4.41 -13.29
N LEU A 48 -2.72 -4.77 -12.03
CA LEU A 48 -3.88 -5.54 -11.56
C LEU A 48 -5.10 -4.65 -11.24
N GLY A 49 -4.98 -3.33 -11.39
CA GLY A 49 -6.08 -2.38 -11.17
C GLY A 49 -6.23 -1.89 -9.73
N PHE A 50 -5.25 -2.15 -8.85
CA PHE A 50 -5.28 -1.59 -7.49
C PHE A 50 -4.98 -0.09 -7.49
N SER A 51 -5.59 0.61 -6.53
CA SER A 51 -5.27 2.01 -6.27
C SER A 51 -4.05 2.11 -5.38
N CYS A 52 -2.89 2.42 -5.98
CA CYS A 52 -1.65 2.64 -5.22
C CYS A 52 -1.39 4.12 -4.97
N PHE A 53 -0.98 4.43 -3.73
CA PHE A 53 -0.65 5.74 -3.21
C PHE A 53 0.76 5.76 -2.61
N LEU A 54 1.28 6.97 -2.37
CA LEU A 54 2.61 7.21 -1.82
C LEU A 54 2.53 8.07 -0.55
N PHE A 55 3.40 7.81 0.43
CA PHE A 55 3.62 8.69 1.60
C PHE A 55 5.11 9.04 1.75
N ASP A 56 5.39 10.15 2.44
CA ASP A 56 6.73 10.61 2.76
C ASP A 56 7.19 10.01 4.11
N GLU A 57 8.04 8.98 4.03
CA GLU A 57 8.55 8.26 5.21
C GLU A 57 9.50 9.12 6.05
N GLU A 58 10.35 9.96 5.42
CA GLU A 58 11.25 10.86 6.13
C GLU A 58 10.45 11.89 6.94
N ALA A 59 9.38 12.44 6.35
CA ALA A 59 8.47 13.35 7.05
C ALA A 59 7.73 12.64 8.20
N LEU A 60 7.26 11.41 8.00
CA LEU A 60 6.65 10.60 9.05
C LEU A 60 7.62 10.38 10.22
N SER A 61 8.86 9.99 9.91
CA SER A 61 9.93 9.75 10.87
C SER A 61 10.34 11.02 11.62
N ALA A 62 10.25 12.19 10.98
CA ALA A 62 10.44 13.49 11.60
C ALA A 62 9.24 13.97 12.44
N GLY A 63 8.09 13.29 12.39
CA GLY A 63 6.85 13.70 13.06
C GLY A 63 6.04 14.76 12.29
N GLU A 64 6.42 15.06 11.05
CA GLU A 64 5.75 16.02 10.16
C GLU A 64 4.57 15.36 9.44
N ILE A 65 3.54 14.98 10.21
CA ILE A 65 2.41 14.13 9.75
C ILE A 65 1.65 14.72 8.55
N ASP A 66 1.41 16.03 8.54
CA ASP A 66 0.71 16.67 7.42
C ASP A 66 1.50 16.57 6.11
N LEU A 67 2.82 16.73 6.21
CA LEU A 67 3.74 16.57 5.09
C LEU A 67 3.81 15.10 4.64
N ALA A 68 3.88 14.17 5.59
CA ALA A 68 3.93 12.73 5.35
C ALA A 68 2.84 12.24 4.39
N PHE A 69 1.63 12.79 4.55
CA PHE A 69 0.43 12.32 3.86
C PHE A 69 -0.20 13.38 2.93
N ASN A 70 0.51 14.46 2.59
CA ASN A 70 -0.05 15.58 1.81
C ASN A 70 -0.58 15.22 0.41
N ARG A 71 -0.15 14.10 -0.14
CA ARG A 71 -0.55 13.60 -1.47
C ARG A 71 -1.61 12.52 -1.41
N LEU A 72 -1.98 12.06 -0.22
CA LEU A 72 -3.11 11.17 -0.07
C LEU A 72 -4.40 11.96 -0.33
N PRO A 73 -5.32 11.43 -1.15
CA PRO A 73 -6.65 12.00 -1.24
C PRO A 73 -7.34 11.93 0.13
N PRO A 74 -8.41 12.72 0.34
CA PRO A 74 -9.30 12.51 1.47
C PRO A 74 -9.74 11.05 1.52
N GLY A 75 -9.77 10.50 2.73
CA GLY A 75 -10.18 9.14 2.95
C GLY A 75 -11.66 8.93 2.61
N ASP A 76 -11.98 7.78 2.03
CA ASP A 76 -13.35 7.37 1.70
C ASP A 76 -13.90 6.33 2.68
N GLY A 77 -13.22 6.11 3.81
CA GLY A 77 -13.52 5.07 4.80
C GLY A 77 -13.17 3.65 4.32
N GLY A 78 -12.49 3.52 3.18
CA GLY A 78 -12.01 2.26 2.65
C GLY A 78 -10.75 1.74 3.35
N GLU A 79 -10.49 0.45 3.20
CA GLU A 79 -9.28 -0.16 3.74
C GLU A 79 -8.04 0.22 2.91
N ILE A 80 -6.94 0.47 3.61
CA ILE A 80 -5.62 0.70 3.00
C ILE A 80 -4.60 -0.28 3.57
N ILE A 81 -3.87 -0.95 2.69
CA ILE A 81 -2.78 -1.85 3.05
C ILE A 81 -1.47 -1.08 2.95
N TYR A 82 -0.77 -0.96 4.08
CA TYR A 82 0.59 -0.44 4.12
C TYR A 82 1.57 -1.49 3.61
N ARG A 83 2.38 -1.12 2.61
CA ARG A 83 3.54 -1.89 2.18
C ARG A 83 4.80 -1.02 2.19
N GLY A 84 5.70 -1.32 3.10
CA GLY A 84 6.96 -0.61 3.25
C GLY A 84 7.88 -1.30 4.24
N TRP A 85 8.83 -0.55 4.77
CA TRP A 85 9.74 -1.01 5.82
C TRP A 85 9.02 -1.30 7.13
N ILE A 86 9.62 -2.14 7.96
CA ILE A 86 9.16 -2.31 9.34
C ILE A 86 9.45 -1.01 10.09
N LEU A 87 8.41 -0.44 10.69
CA LEU A 87 8.52 0.77 11.50
C LEU A 87 8.68 0.42 12.99
N THR A 88 9.06 1.40 13.79
CA THR A 88 8.97 1.26 15.25
C THR A 88 7.50 1.23 15.69
N GLU A 89 7.22 0.66 16.87
CA GLU A 89 5.87 0.65 17.44
C GLU A 89 5.26 2.06 17.53
N GLU A 90 6.06 3.04 17.97
CA GLU A 90 5.64 4.43 18.07
C GLU A 90 5.26 5.02 16.70
N LEU A 91 6.06 4.73 15.66
CA LEU A 91 5.75 5.18 14.31
C LEU A 91 4.52 4.48 13.75
N TYR A 92 4.33 3.18 13.98
CA TYR A 92 3.09 2.49 13.60
C TYR A 92 1.85 3.14 14.22
N ARG A 93 1.91 3.47 15.52
CA ARG A 93 0.81 4.15 16.20
C ARG A 93 0.49 5.52 15.57
N ARG A 94 1.51 6.36 15.37
CA ARG A 94 1.35 7.68 14.73
C ARG A 94 0.82 7.57 13.31
N PHE A 95 1.33 6.60 12.54
CA PHE A 95 0.88 6.31 11.18
C PHE A 95 -0.62 5.99 11.19
N GLN A 96 -1.03 5.04 12.05
CA GLN A 96 -2.42 4.62 12.16
C GLN A 96 -3.33 5.78 12.57
N GLU A 97 -2.97 6.53 13.61
CA GLU A 97 -3.73 7.69 14.08
C GLU A 97 -3.91 8.74 12.97
N ALA A 98 -2.84 9.03 12.22
CA ALA A 98 -2.87 9.98 11.12
C ALA A 98 -3.77 9.54 9.96
N LEU A 99 -3.77 8.25 9.61
CA LEU A 99 -4.66 7.71 8.59
C LEU A 99 -6.12 7.71 9.05
N LEU A 100 -6.40 7.28 10.29
CA LEU A 100 -7.75 7.27 10.86
C LEU A 100 -8.36 8.68 10.94
N ALA A 101 -7.54 9.70 11.24
CA ALA A 101 -7.98 11.08 11.24
C ALA A 101 -8.37 11.60 9.84
N ARG A 102 -7.88 10.94 8.77
CA ARG A 102 -8.13 11.32 7.37
C ARG A 102 -9.36 10.64 6.77
N GLY A 103 -9.87 9.56 7.35
CA GLY A 103 -11.07 8.84 6.90
C GLY A 103 -10.78 7.45 6.38
#